data_AF-A0A9J6FGT3-F1
#
_entry.id   AF-A0A9J6FGT3-F1
#
_cell.length_a   1.000
_cell.length_b   1.000
_cell.length_c   1.000
_cell.angle_alpha   90.00
_cell.angle_beta   90.00
_cell.angle_gamma   90.00
#
_symmetry.space_group_name_H-M   'P 1'
#
loop_
_entity.id
_entity.type
_entity.pdbx_description
1 polymer ?
#
loop_
_entity_poly.entity_id
_entity_poly.type
_entity_poly.pdbx_seq_one_letter_code
_entity_poly.pdbx_strand_id
1 'polypeptide(L)'
;MLLNVTCSAGLHQVCRSATRLVNGQAPSFLDLVFVTNVTKILSCEVYPGLSGCDHLAIETHYAITLPRKGKFARAVQNFHQTDHAHLAQLAHLTPW
;
A
#
# COMPACT_ATOMS: atom_id res chain seq x y z
N MET A 1 -1.46 18.80 0.99
CA MET A 1 -0.50 17.99 1.79
C MET A 1 -0.48 16.58 1.21
N LEU A 2 0.67 15.90 1.15
CA LEU A 2 0.92 14.67 0.36
C LEU A 2 -0.22 13.64 0.40
N LEU A 3 -0.80 13.39 1.58
CA LEU A 3 -1.94 12.47 1.78
C LEU A 3 -3.16 12.81 0.90
N ASN A 4 -3.53 14.10 0.82
CA ASN A 4 -4.66 14.53 -0.01
C ASN A 4 -4.39 14.30 -1.49
N VAL A 5 -3.15 14.53 -1.93
CA VAL A 5 -2.74 14.34 -3.33
C VAL A 5 -2.81 12.85 -3.68
N THR A 6 -2.25 11.99 -2.83
CA THR A 6 -2.23 10.54 -3.07
C THR A 6 -3.63 9.95 -3.03
N CYS A 7 -4.48 10.36 -2.08
CA CYS A 7 -5.87 9.93 -2.04
C CYS A 7 -6.66 10.39 -3.28
N SER A 8 -6.52 11.66 -3.68
CA SER A 8 -7.20 12.16 -4.89
C SER A 8 -6.74 11.48 -6.17
N ALA A 9 -5.50 11.00 -6.20
CA ALA A 9 -4.93 10.27 -7.32
C ALA A 9 -5.26 8.76 -7.30
N GLY A 10 -6.08 8.29 -6.35
CA GLY A 10 -6.42 6.87 -6.21
C GLY A 10 -5.22 6.00 -5.81
N LEU A 11 -4.21 6.58 -5.17
CA LEU A 11 -3.02 5.87 -4.72
C LEU A 11 -3.22 5.33 -3.30
N HIS A 12 -2.89 4.07 -3.11
CA HIS A 12 -2.94 3.39 -1.83
C HIS A 12 -1.52 3.15 -1.30
N GLN A 13 -1.23 3.67 -0.10
CA GLN A 13 0.02 3.38 0.59
C GLN A 13 -0.01 1.95 1.15
N VAL A 14 0.97 1.12 0.77
CA VAL A 14 1.03 -0.30 1.18
C VAL A 14 2.13 -0.62 2.17
N CYS A 15 3.20 0.19 2.23
CA CYS A 15 4.20 0.05 3.29
C CYS A 15 3.69 0.68 4.59
N ARG A 16 3.62 -0.13 5.65
CA ARG A 16 3.10 0.26 6.99
C ARG A 16 4.15 0.19 8.09
N SER A 17 5.38 -0.16 7.74
CA SER A 17 6.49 -0.35 8.68
C SER A 17 7.42 0.85 8.63
N ALA A 18 8.12 1.13 9.74
CA ALA A 18 9.16 2.15 9.76
C ALA A 18 10.32 1.66 8.89
N THR A 19 10.88 2.57 8.10
CA THR A 19 11.94 2.27 7.14
C THR A 19 13.24 2.98 7.48
N ARG A 20 13.25 3.82 8.51
CA ARG A 20 14.47 4.48 8.99
C ARG A 20 14.63 4.27 10.48
N LEU A 21 15.78 3.71 10.86
CA LEU A 21 16.15 3.40 12.24
C LEU A 21 17.50 4.06 12.55
N VAL A 22 17.48 5.12 13.36
CA VAL A 22 18.68 5.81 13.83
C VAL A 22 18.80 5.60 15.33
N ASN A 23 20.01 5.25 15.80
CA ASN A 23 20.24 5.06 17.22
C ASN A 23 19.90 6.32 18.03
N GLY A 24 19.14 6.16 19.11
CA GLY A 24 18.67 7.27 19.96
C GLY A 24 17.54 8.11 19.37
N GLN A 25 16.97 7.73 18.22
CA GLN A 25 15.82 8.39 17.62
C GLN A 25 14.61 7.44 17.52
N ALA A 26 13.41 8.01 17.45
CA ALA A 26 12.22 7.24 17.18
C ALA A 26 12.25 6.69 15.73
N PRO A 27 11.74 5.47 15.49
CA PRO A 27 11.57 4.94 14.15
C PRO A 27 10.77 5.89 13.26
N SER A 28 11.21 6.07 12.02
CA SER A 28 10.59 7.02 11.09
C SER A 28 10.03 6.31 9.84
N PHE A 29 8.89 6.81 9.36
CA PHE A 29 8.10 6.25 8.24
C PHE A 29 8.19 7.17 7.02
N LEU A 30 9.41 7.38 6.52
CA LEU A 30 9.69 8.37 5.49
C LEU A 30 9.63 7.79 4.09
N ASP A 31 9.89 6.49 3.93
CA ASP A 31 9.84 5.83 2.64
C ASP A 31 8.43 5.29 2.39
N LEU A 32 7.88 5.64 1.23
CA LEU A 32 6.49 5.39 0.89
C LEU A 32 6.41 4.50 -0.36
N VAL A 33 5.41 3.62 -0.39
CA VAL A 33 5.13 2.72 -1.52
C VAL A 33 3.66 2.84 -1.84
N PHE A 34 3.38 3.45 -3.00
CA PHE A 34 2.03 3.68 -3.48
C PHE A 34 1.68 2.73 -4.62
N VAL A 35 0.46 2.23 -4.62
CA VAL A 35 -0.09 1.38 -5.68
C VAL A 35 -1.45 1.91 -6.11
N THR A 36 -1.76 1.78 -7.40
CA THR A 36 -3.09 2.10 -7.94
C THR A 36 -4.09 0.97 -7.71
N ASN A 37 -3.62 -0.23 -7.37
CA ASN A 37 -4.48 -1.39 -7.19
C ASN A 37 -3.92 -2.34 -6.12
N VAL A 38 -4.49 -2.24 -4.91
CA VAL A 38 -4.08 -3.05 -3.76
C VAL A 38 -4.34 -4.56 -3.96
N THR A 39 -5.28 -4.93 -4.85
CA THR A 39 -5.63 -6.35 -5.09
C THR A 39 -4.51 -7.18 -5.71
N LYS A 40 -3.51 -6.52 -6.28
CA LYS A 40 -2.34 -7.15 -6.89
C LYS A 40 -1.17 -7.29 -5.92
N ILE A 41 -1.23 -6.68 -4.73
CA ILE A 41 -0.14 -6.76 -3.77
C ILE A 41 -0.27 -8.04 -2.95
N LEU A 42 0.81 -8.82 -2.94
CA LEU A 42 0.90 -10.08 -2.21
C LEU A 42 1.57 -9.86 -0.85
N SER A 43 2.64 -9.06 -0.82
CA SER A 43 3.34 -8.65 0.39
C SER A 43 4.08 -7.34 0.18
N CYS A 44 4.31 -6.61 1.27
CA CYS A 44 5.15 -5.40 1.31
C CYS A 44 5.88 -5.42 2.66
N GLU A 45 7.11 -5.93 2.65
CA GLU A 45 7.89 -6.19 3.87
C GLU A 45 9.12 -5.29 3.93
N VAL A 46 9.65 -5.12 5.15
CA VAL A 46 10.82 -4.29 5.40
C VAL A 46 11.94 -5.16 5.97
N TYR A 47 13.12 -5.06 5.39
CA TYR A 47 14.30 -5.85 5.71
C TYR A 47 15.50 -4.96 6.05
N PRO A 48 16.52 -5.49 6.76
CA PRO A 48 17.78 -4.80 6.92
C PRO A 48 18.32 -4.29 5.57
N GLY A 49 18.69 -3.01 5.53
CA GLY A 49 19.25 -2.38 4.35
C GLY A 49 20.73 -2.74 4.13
N LEU A 50 21.38 -1.98 3.26
CA LEU A 50 22.82 -2.09 3.05
C LEU A 50 23.59 -1.71 4.32
N SER A 51 24.76 -2.33 4.50
CA SER A 51 25.65 -2.02 5.64
C SER A 51 26.00 -0.52 5.67
N GLY A 52 25.86 0.11 6.83
CA GLY A 52 26.12 1.54 7.02
C GLY A 52 24.98 2.48 6.62
N CYS A 53 23.86 1.95 6.12
CA CYS A 53 22.65 2.73 5.86
C CYS A 53 21.72 2.73 7.08
N ASP A 54 21.17 3.89 7.44
CA ASP A 54 20.14 4.02 8.48
C ASP A 54 18.72 3.74 7.95
N HIS A 55 18.58 3.57 6.63
CA HIS A 55 17.37 3.10 5.98
C HIS A 55 17.36 1.58 5.78
N LEU A 56 16.18 1.01 5.98
CA LEU A 56 15.81 -0.37 5.71
C LEU A 56 15.37 -0.53 4.25
N ALA A 57 15.53 -1.73 3.71
CA ALA A 57 15.06 -2.06 2.37
C ALA A 57 13.57 -2.42 2.40
N ILE A 58 12.82 -1.95 1.40
CA ILE A 58 11.44 -2.37 1.19
C ILE A 58 11.40 -3.40 0.06
N GLU A 59 10.84 -4.56 0.31
CA GLU A 59 10.56 -5.58 -0.69
C GLU A 59 9.05 -5.67 -0.92
N THR A 60 8.63 -5.65 -2.19
CA THR A 60 7.20 -5.78 -2.55
C THR A 60 7.03 -6.90 -3.54
N HIS A 61 6.17 -7.86 -3.20
CA HIS A 61 5.70 -8.88 -4.14
C HIS A 61 4.34 -8.50 -4.68
N TYR A 62 4.20 -8.59 -5.99
CA TYR A 62 2.95 -8.29 -6.68
C TYR A 62 2.63 -9.33 -7.75
N ALA A 63 1.34 -9.52 -7.96
CA ALA A 63 0.82 -10.38 -9.01
C ALA A 63 0.69 -9.57 -10.30
N ILE A 64 1.28 -10.07 -11.39
CA ILE A 64 1.13 -9.48 -12.72
C ILE A 64 -0.33 -9.63 -13.21
N THR A 65 -0.97 -10.72 -12.83
CA THR A 65 -2.39 -11.01 -13.12
C THR A 65 -3.13 -11.40 -11.85
N LEU A 66 -4.44 -11.13 -11.81
CA LEU A 66 -5.27 -11.52 -10.68
C LEU A 66 -5.49 -13.03 -10.63
N PRO A 67 -5.63 -13.61 -9.42
CA PRO A 67 -5.89 -15.04 -9.27
C PRO A 67 -7.15 -15.44 -10.04
N ARG A 68 -7.03 -16.51 -10.84
CA ARG A 68 -8.15 -17.09 -11.61
C ARG A 68 -8.78 -18.31 -10.93
N LYS A 69 -8.09 -18.89 -9.94
CA LYS A 69 -8.49 -20.11 -9.22
C LYS A 69 -8.18 -19.97 -7.73
N GLY A 70 -8.86 -20.76 -6.91
CA GLY A 70 -8.73 -20.75 -5.45
C GLY A 70 -9.96 -20.19 -4.74
N LYS A 71 -10.06 -20.45 -3.44
CA LYS A 71 -11.23 -20.15 -2.60
C LYS A 71 -11.68 -18.69 -2.69
N PHE A 72 -10.75 -17.76 -2.86
CA PHE A 72 -11.02 -16.32 -2.86
C PHE A 72 -10.85 -15.63 -4.22
N ALA A 73 -10.55 -16.36 -5.30
CA ALA A 73 -10.26 -15.75 -6.60
C ALA A 73 -11.40 -14.85 -7.10
N ARG A 74 -12.65 -15.32 -7.01
CA ARG A 74 -13.83 -14.53 -7.42
C ARG A 74 -14.01 -13.27 -6.58
N ALA A 75 -13.75 -13.34 -5.27
CA ALA A 75 -13.85 -12.18 -4.39
C ALA A 75 -12.81 -11.11 -4.75
N VAL A 76 -11.57 -11.53 -5.02
CA VAL A 76 -10.49 -10.62 -5.46
C VAL A 76 -10.82 -9.97 -6.80
N GLN A 77 -11.34 -10.74 -7.76
CA GLN A 77 -11.76 -10.22 -9.07
C GLN A 77 -12.89 -9.20 -8.94
N ASN A 78 -13.92 -9.51 -8.15
CA ASN A 78 -15.03 -8.58 -7.92
C ASN A 78 -14.53 -7.29 -7.25
N PHE A 79 -13.68 -7.40 -6.22
CA PHE A 79 -13.14 -6.25 -5.52
C PHE A 79 -12.21 -5.40 -6.40
N HIS A 80 -11.50 -6.00 -7.36
CA HIS A 80 -10.75 -5.26 -8.37
C HIS A 80 -11.66 -4.44 -9.30
N GLN A 81 -12.83 -4.97 -9.64
CA GLN A 81 -13.80 -4.31 -10.51
C GLN A 81 -14.59 -3.20 -9.80
N THR A 82 -14.52 -3.12 -8.48
CA THR A 82 -15.16 -2.07 -7.70
C THR A 82 -14.54 -0.70 -8.03
N ASP A 83 -15.39 0.28 -8.36
CA ASP A 83 -14.97 1.66 -8.56
C ASP A 83 -14.69 2.36 -7.23
N HIS A 84 -13.47 2.16 -6.73
CA HIS A 84 -13.01 2.75 -5.47
C HIS A 84 -12.96 4.29 -5.52
N ALA A 85 -12.77 4.89 -6.70
CA ALA A 85 -12.76 6.34 -6.85
C ALA A 85 -14.18 6.90 -6.66
N HIS A 86 -15.18 6.25 -7.27
CA HIS A 86 -16.58 6.61 -7.07
C HIS A 86 -17.03 6.39 -5.62
N LEU A 87 -16.66 5.27 -5.00
CA LEU A 87 -16.96 5.03 -3.58
C LEU A 87 -16.31 6.07 -2.65
N ALA A 88 -15.05 6.44 -2.91
CA ALA A 88 -14.38 7.50 -2.13
C ALA A 88 -15.07 8.86 -2.30
N GLN A 89 -15.58 9.15 -3.50
CA GLN A 89 -16.39 10.34 -3.73
C GLN A 89 -17.72 10.28 -2.98
N LEU A 90 -18.30 9.11 -2.71
CA LEU A 90 -19.54 9.01 -1.93
C LEU A 90 -19.31 9.00 -0.41
N ALA A 91 -18.07 8.82 0.06
CA ALA A 91 -17.76 8.74 1.48
C ALA A 91 -18.10 10.03 2.26
N HIS A 92 -18.15 11.19 1.62
CA HIS A 92 -18.59 12.43 2.28
C HIS A 92 -20.11 12.49 2.52
N LEU A 93 -20.88 11.58 1.90
CA LEU A 93 -22.34 11.50 2.05
C LEU A 93 -22.78 10.53 3.14
N THR A 94 -21.87 9.70 3.67
CA THR A 94 -22.18 8.85 4.82
C THR A 94 -22.18 9.68 6.10
N PRO A 95 -23.32 9.77 6.81
CA PRO A 95 -23.38 10.43 8.11
C PRO A 95 -22.83 9.42 9.12
N TRP A 96 -21.56 9.57 9.49
CA TRP A 96 -21.08 9.02 10.75
C TRP A 96 -21.53 9.92 11.90
#